data_AF-A0AAN5DCG5-F1
#
_entry.id   AF-A0AAN5DCG5-F1
#
_cell.length_a   1.000
_cell.length_b   1.000
_cell.length_c   1.000
_cell.angle_alpha   90.00
_cell.angle_beta   90.00
_cell.angle_gamma   90.00
#
_symmetry.space_group_name_H-M   'P 1'
#
loop_
_entity.id
_entity.type
_entity.pdbx_description
1 polymer ?
#
loop_
_entity_poly.entity_id
_entity_poly.type
_entity_poly.pdbx_seq_one_letter_code
_entity_poly.pdbx_strand_id
1 'polypeptide(L)'
;MPSRSLFGILHFSLGSISLCICLAVLSVIGDAPFFPNPFLLLFAFQTMASSLALLVVTVPLACMIAMDQSYFLHPKFIEIPGHLFTFFLFFILSTQFFITLRRIIRTWSENTVDVVFQQCYLLHFQLLFATLFSLGATVFLSKRENISYFNHSLMAWRVNKMDWYITCGFSAVFAFILIVLNLPTMRLMLARKALDNVVDLDDDDPFSHWRNSFHSLIRHLVADSILLVLFCFPLPISLSGNPEGTSSLLPALSLLRSIGCSLWPVLSTVYCSNTLRDSIIQRFYTIQSSRSTITGAPPAHHSHGGVKMFGV
;
A
#
# COMPACT_ATOMS: atom_id res chain seq x y z
N MET A 1 -23.38 -5.04 24.06
CA MET A 1 -22.25 -4.20 24.53
C MET A 1 -20.85 -4.83 24.35
N PRO A 2 -20.58 -6.14 24.53
CA PRO A 2 -19.20 -6.67 24.40
C PRO A 2 -18.60 -6.65 22.98
N SER A 3 -19.41 -6.47 21.93
CA SER A 3 -18.95 -6.40 20.54
C SER A 3 -18.18 -5.12 20.19
N ARG A 4 -18.45 -4.00 20.88
CA ARG A 4 -17.87 -2.68 20.58
C ARG A 4 -16.45 -2.53 21.11
N SER A 5 -16.23 -2.95 22.35
CA SER A 5 -14.89 -2.96 22.96
C SER A 5 -13.96 -3.93 22.24
N LEU A 6 -14.45 -5.13 21.88
CA LEU A 6 -13.70 -6.08 21.05
C LEU A 6 -13.32 -5.48 19.69
N PHE A 7 -14.23 -4.77 19.03
CA PHE A 7 -13.93 -4.10 17.76
C PHE A 7 -12.87 -3.00 17.93
N GLY A 8 -12.97 -2.18 18.99
CA GLY A 8 -11.96 -1.16 19.30
C GLY A 8 -10.58 -1.75 19.58
N ILE A 9 -10.51 -2.83 20.37
CA ILE A 9 -9.25 -3.56 20.66
C ILE A 9 -8.66 -4.16 19.39
N LEU A 10 -9.51 -4.78 18.54
CA LEU A 10 -9.08 -5.35 17.27
C LEU A 10 -8.53 -4.26 16.33
N HIS A 11 -9.21 -3.12 16.26
CA HIS A 11 -8.79 -1.98 15.46
C HIS A 11 -7.46 -1.39 15.97
N PHE A 12 -7.30 -1.26 17.29
CA PHE A 12 -6.06 -0.78 17.91
C PHE A 12 -4.89 -1.75 17.67
N SER A 13 -5.08 -3.04 17.96
CA SER A 13 -4.05 -4.07 17.84
C SER A 13 -3.59 -4.25 16.40
N LEU A 14 -4.51 -4.48 15.47
CA LEU A 14 -4.17 -4.66 14.05
C LEU A 14 -3.52 -3.40 13.48
N GLY A 15 -4.05 -2.22 13.78
CA GLY A 15 -3.47 -1.00 13.26
C GLY A 15 -2.11 -0.68 13.89
N SER A 16 -1.88 -1.01 15.17
CA SER A 16 -0.56 -0.87 15.81
C SER A 16 0.47 -1.82 15.20
N ILE A 17 0.09 -3.08 14.96
CA ILE A 17 0.94 -4.06 14.25
C ILE A 17 1.27 -3.52 12.85
N SER A 18 0.27 -3.00 12.14
CA SER A 18 0.42 -2.42 10.80
C SER A 18 1.38 -1.23 10.81
N LEU A 19 1.24 -0.33 11.79
CA LEU A 19 2.14 0.81 11.98
C LEU A 19 3.58 0.35 12.21
N CYS A 20 3.78 -0.64 13.08
CA CYS A 20 5.09 -1.23 13.35
C CYS A 20 5.72 -1.81 12.08
N ILE A 21 4.94 -2.50 11.23
CA ILE A 21 5.43 -3.02 9.94
C ILE A 21 5.87 -1.87 9.03
N CYS A 22 5.05 -0.81 8.87
CA CYS A 22 5.40 0.33 8.04
C CYS A 22 6.67 1.04 8.54
N LEU A 23 6.81 1.25 9.85
CA LEU A 23 7.99 1.86 10.45
C LEU A 23 9.25 0.98 10.31
N ALA A 24 9.10 -0.35 10.44
CA ALA A 24 10.19 -1.29 10.19
C ALA A 24 10.68 -1.20 8.74
N VAL A 25 9.78 -1.16 7.76
CA VAL A 25 10.13 -0.98 6.35
C VAL A 25 10.79 0.39 6.11
N LEU A 26 10.25 1.46 6.69
CA LEU A 26 10.82 2.79 6.55
C LEU A 26 12.24 2.87 7.13
N SER A 27 12.50 2.20 8.25
CA SER A 27 13.85 2.12 8.83
C SER A 27 14.83 1.43 7.87
N VAL A 28 14.42 0.34 7.21
CA VAL A 28 15.25 -0.37 6.24
C VAL A 28 15.57 0.52 5.04
N ILE A 29 14.60 1.30 4.56
CA ILE A 29 14.81 2.23 3.45
C ILE A 29 15.74 3.38 3.86
N GLY A 30 15.62 3.90 5.09
CA GLY A 30 16.40 5.03 5.58
C GLY A 30 17.90 4.74 5.78
N ASP A 31 18.25 3.52 6.18
CA ASP A 31 19.65 3.10 6.39
C ASP A 31 20.33 2.58 5.12
N ALA A 32 19.56 2.47 4.04
CA ALA A 32 20.03 1.90 2.80
C ALA A 32 20.89 2.96 2.05
N PRO A 33 22.08 2.63 1.52
CA PRO A 33 22.90 3.55 0.70
C PRO A 33 22.27 3.92 -0.66
N PHE A 34 20.97 3.67 -0.83
CA PHE A 34 20.22 3.74 -2.08
C PHE A 34 19.58 5.11 -2.35
N PHE A 35 20.12 6.18 -1.73
CA PHE A 35 19.62 7.54 -1.89
C PHE A 35 19.51 8.06 -3.35
N PRO A 36 20.20 7.52 -4.39
CA PRO A 36 19.94 7.96 -5.76
C PRO A 36 18.81 7.19 -6.47
N ASN A 37 18.15 6.18 -5.87
CA ASN A 37 17.07 5.46 -6.58
C ASN A 37 15.70 6.12 -6.36
N PRO A 38 15.11 6.76 -7.40
CA PRO A 38 13.84 7.46 -7.26
C PRO A 38 12.67 6.52 -6.93
N PHE A 39 12.83 5.22 -7.14
CA PHE A 39 11.79 4.24 -6.84
C PHE A 39 11.63 4.09 -5.33
N LEU A 40 12.77 3.94 -4.65
CA LEU A 40 12.82 3.79 -3.21
C LEU A 40 12.38 5.07 -2.50
N LEU A 41 12.70 6.23 -3.07
CA LEU A 41 12.24 7.51 -2.53
C LEU A 41 10.71 7.66 -2.64
N LEU A 42 10.13 7.36 -3.81
CA LEU A 42 8.67 7.37 -3.99
C LEU A 42 7.97 6.36 -3.07
N PHE A 43 8.54 5.17 -2.92
CA PHE A 43 8.05 4.15 -2.00
C PHE A 43 8.20 4.55 -0.53
N ALA A 44 9.26 5.27 -0.15
CA ALA A 44 9.44 5.82 1.18
C ALA A 44 8.35 6.84 1.52
N PHE A 45 8.05 7.77 0.60
CA PHE A 45 6.96 8.73 0.77
C PHE A 45 5.59 8.04 0.89
N GLN A 46 5.34 7.00 0.08
CA GLN A 46 4.13 6.19 0.21
C GLN A 46 4.05 5.47 1.56
N THR A 47 5.16 4.91 2.04
CA THR A 47 5.24 4.22 3.34
C THR A 47 5.06 5.20 4.51
N MET A 48 5.58 6.42 4.39
CA MET A 48 5.34 7.50 5.35
C MET A 48 3.87 7.90 5.38
N ALA A 49 3.24 8.11 4.22
CA ALA A 49 1.81 8.43 4.14
C ALA A 49 0.95 7.30 4.72
N SER A 50 1.33 6.04 4.47
CA SER A 50 0.69 4.85 5.04
C SER A 50 0.81 4.81 6.57
N SER A 51 1.97 5.17 7.11
CA SER A 51 2.21 5.25 8.55
C SER A 51 1.37 6.36 9.20
N LEU A 52 1.29 7.54 8.56
CA LEU A 52 0.48 8.66 9.04
C LEU A 52 -1.01 8.35 8.97
N ALA A 53 -1.49 7.72 7.89
CA ALA A 53 -2.87 7.24 7.77
C ALA A 53 -3.21 6.25 8.90
N LEU A 54 -2.33 5.28 9.15
CA LEU A 54 -2.51 4.33 10.25
C LEU A 54 -2.48 5.01 11.60
N LEU A 55 -1.64 6.04 11.83
CA LEU A 55 -1.61 6.77 13.10
C LEU A 55 -2.91 7.54 13.36
N VAL A 56 -3.46 8.20 12.32
CA VAL A 56 -4.74 8.92 12.38
C VAL A 56 -5.93 8.00 12.69
N VAL A 57 -5.82 6.72 12.32
CA VAL A 57 -6.89 5.73 12.50
C VAL A 57 -6.65 4.82 13.71
N THR A 58 -5.40 4.60 14.15
CA THR A 58 -5.10 3.72 15.30
C THR A 58 -5.32 4.41 16.63
N VAL A 59 -4.85 5.66 16.77
CA VAL A 59 -4.84 6.32 18.08
C VAL A 59 -6.17 7.02 18.36
N PRO A 60 -6.66 7.96 17.54
CA PRO A 60 -7.89 8.68 17.83
C PRO A 60 -9.13 7.78 17.70
N LEU A 61 -9.21 6.99 16.62
CA LEU A 61 -10.41 6.20 16.33
C LEU A 61 -10.60 5.03 17.30
N ALA A 62 -9.53 4.28 17.61
CA ALA A 62 -9.65 3.17 18.55
C ALA A 62 -9.99 3.64 19.96
N CYS A 63 -9.44 4.79 20.38
CA CYS A 63 -9.81 5.43 21.65
C CYS A 63 -11.28 5.90 21.66
N MET A 64 -11.80 6.48 20.57
CA MET A 64 -13.22 6.84 20.46
C MET A 64 -14.16 5.64 20.58
N ILE A 65 -13.77 4.52 19.96
CA ILE A 65 -14.54 3.26 20.01
C ILE A 65 -14.50 2.66 21.42
N ALA A 66 -13.33 2.67 22.07
CA ALA A 66 -13.13 2.09 23.39
C ALA A 66 -13.82 2.89 24.51
N MET A 67 -13.79 4.22 24.43
CA MET A 67 -14.31 5.11 25.48
C MET A 67 -15.77 5.53 25.25
N ASP A 68 -16.39 5.15 24.14
CA ASP A 68 -17.75 5.56 23.74
C ASP A 68 -17.96 7.08 23.76
N GLN A 69 -16.89 7.85 23.47
CA GLN A 69 -16.87 9.30 23.52
C GLN A 69 -16.15 9.91 22.32
N SER A 70 -16.56 11.12 21.92
CA SER A 70 -15.89 11.89 20.89
C SER A 70 -14.54 12.40 21.38
N TYR A 71 -13.46 12.11 20.64
CA TYR A 71 -12.09 12.48 21.01
C TYR A 71 -11.86 13.99 21.05
N PHE A 72 -12.60 14.75 20.24
CA PHE A 72 -12.54 16.21 20.23
C PHE A 72 -13.83 16.81 20.79
N LEU A 73 -13.68 17.64 21.82
CA LEU A 73 -14.78 18.33 22.50
C LEU A 73 -15.47 19.40 21.63
N HIS A 74 -14.80 19.89 20.58
CA HIS A 74 -15.35 20.90 19.68
C HIS A 74 -15.79 20.27 18.35
N PRO A 75 -17.00 20.54 17.86
CA PRO A 75 -17.57 19.89 16.67
C PRO A 75 -16.71 20.06 15.41
N LYS A 76 -16.06 21.22 15.24
CA LYS A 76 -15.12 21.48 14.12
C LYS A 76 -13.87 20.59 14.09
N PHE A 77 -13.44 20.05 15.23
CA PHE A 77 -12.24 19.20 15.31
C PHE A 77 -12.55 17.72 15.07
N ILE A 78 -13.82 17.31 15.15
CA ILE A 78 -14.27 15.92 14.95
C ILE A 78 -14.00 15.44 13.51
N GLU A 79 -14.02 16.36 12.54
CA GLU A 79 -13.89 16.02 11.12
C GLU A 79 -12.42 15.90 10.67
N ILE A 80 -11.48 16.50 11.40
CA ILE A 80 -10.05 16.57 11.02
C ILE A 80 -9.41 15.20 10.76
N PRO A 81 -9.61 14.17 11.61
CA PRO A 81 -9.09 12.84 11.33
C PRO A 81 -9.61 12.26 10.02
N GLY A 82 -10.88 12.52 9.67
CA GLY A 82 -11.47 12.11 8.40
C GLY A 82 -10.82 12.80 7.20
N HIS A 83 -10.57 14.10 7.30
CA HIS A 83 -9.84 14.87 6.27
C HIS A 83 -8.43 14.34 6.06
N LEU A 84 -7.67 14.18 7.14
CA LEU A 84 -6.29 13.68 7.08
C LEU A 84 -6.24 12.26 6.51
N PHE A 85 -7.14 11.39 6.96
CA PHE A 85 -7.23 10.03 6.45
C PHE A 85 -7.56 10.00 4.95
N THR A 86 -8.53 10.80 4.51
CA THR A 86 -8.91 10.92 3.08
C THR A 86 -7.74 11.44 2.24
N PHE A 87 -7.03 12.47 2.73
CA PHE A 87 -5.84 13.01 2.09
C PHE A 87 -4.76 11.93 1.89
N PHE A 88 -4.40 11.21 2.95
CA PHE A 88 -3.37 10.17 2.86
C PHE A 88 -3.80 9.02 1.96
N LEU A 89 -5.08 8.63 1.95
CA LEU A 89 -5.58 7.60 1.03
C LEU A 89 -5.41 8.01 -0.44
N PHE A 90 -5.83 9.22 -0.83
CA PHE A 90 -5.64 9.68 -2.21
C PHE A 90 -4.16 9.85 -2.57
N PHE A 91 -3.32 10.24 -1.61
CA PHE A 91 -1.88 10.32 -1.81
C PHE A 91 -1.26 8.93 -2.05
N ILE A 92 -1.64 7.93 -1.25
CA ILE A 92 -1.21 6.53 -1.40
C ILE A 92 -1.64 5.97 -2.76
N LEU A 93 -2.88 6.25 -3.17
CA LEU A 93 -3.41 5.79 -4.46
C LEU A 93 -2.66 6.43 -5.64
N SER A 94 -2.37 7.73 -5.56
CA SER A 94 -1.62 8.46 -6.59
C SER A 94 -0.17 8.03 -6.69
N THR A 95 0.49 7.79 -5.55
CA THR A 95 1.87 7.29 -5.53
C THR A 95 1.94 5.84 -6.03
N GLN A 96 0.97 4.98 -5.69
CA GLN A 96 0.88 3.64 -6.25
C GLN A 96 0.73 3.70 -7.78
N PHE A 97 -0.12 4.60 -8.30
CA PHE A 97 -0.27 4.79 -9.75
C PHE A 97 1.08 5.02 -10.44
N PHE A 98 1.90 5.92 -9.90
CA PHE A 98 3.24 6.20 -10.46
C PHE A 98 4.21 5.03 -10.31
N ILE A 99 4.18 4.33 -9.18
CA ILE A 99 4.98 3.12 -8.94
C ILE A 99 4.64 2.06 -10.00
N THR A 100 3.36 1.80 -10.23
CA THR A 100 2.93 0.81 -11.23
C THR A 100 3.24 1.27 -12.65
N LEU A 101 3.03 2.54 -12.98
CA LEU A 101 3.39 3.10 -14.29
C LEU A 101 4.88 2.89 -14.58
N ARG A 102 5.75 3.18 -13.62
CA ARG A 102 7.19 2.96 -13.76
C ARG A 102 7.53 1.48 -13.95
N ARG A 103 6.87 0.58 -13.21
CA ARG A 103 7.07 -0.88 -13.37
C ARG A 103 6.68 -1.34 -14.78
N ILE A 104 5.58 -0.86 -15.33
CA ILE A 104 5.14 -1.22 -16.69
C ILE A 104 6.17 -0.74 -17.71
N ILE A 105 6.61 0.52 -17.63
CA ILE A 105 7.61 1.08 -18.55
C ILE A 105 8.93 0.30 -18.46
N ARG A 106 9.34 -0.10 -17.25
CA ARG A 106 10.55 -0.94 -17.07
C ARG A 106 10.44 -2.26 -17.81
N THR A 107 9.24 -2.84 -17.81
CA THR A 107 8.99 -4.12 -18.48
C THR A 107 9.08 -3.99 -20.01
N TRP A 108 8.84 -2.79 -20.56
CA TRP A 108 8.98 -2.51 -21.99
C TRP A 108 10.42 -2.21 -22.38
N SER A 109 11.12 -1.41 -21.57
CA SER A 109 12.49 -1.00 -21.84
C SER A 109 13.17 -0.53 -20.56
N GLU A 110 14.18 -1.26 -20.11
CA GLU A 110 15.01 -0.85 -18.96
C GLU A 110 15.77 0.45 -19.26
N ASN A 111 16.33 0.57 -20.48
CA ASN A 111 17.04 1.79 -20.92
C ASN A 111 16.14 3.04 -20.89
N THR A 112 14.85 2.90 -21.22
CA THR A 112 13.91 4.02 -21.16
C THR A 112 13.64 4.45 -19.72
N VAL A 113 13.61 3.50 -18.78
CA VAL A 113 13.42 3.84 -17.36
C VAL A 113 14.62 4.57 -16.79
N ASP A 114 15.83 4.16 -17.15
CA ASP A 114 17.03 4.84 -16.66
C ASP A 114 17.11 6.26 -17.23
N VAL A 115 16.82 6.48 -18.51
CA VAL A 115 16.84 7.83 -19.10
C VAL A 115 15.72 8.73 -18.57
N VAL A 116 14.50 8.21 -18.43
CA VAL A 116 13.32 9.01 -18.06
C VAL A 116 13.22 9.21 -16.54
N PHE A 117 13.51 8.17 -15.75
CA PHE A 117 13.27 8.19 -14.30
C PHE A 117 14.53 8.44 -13.46
N GLN A 118 15.76 8.45 -14.00
CA GLN A 118 16.93 8.91 -13.21
C GLN A 118 16.85 10.40 -12.85
N GLN A 119 16.06 11.18 -13.59
CA GLN A 119 15.94 12.62 -13.33
C GLN A 119 15.13 12.88 -12.06
N CYS A 120 15.79 13.41 -11.03
CA CYS A 120 15.13 13.83 -9.77
C CYS A 120 13.92 14.76 -10.02
N TYR A 121 13.95 15.58 -11.08
CA TYR A 121 12.85 16.47 -11.44
C TYR A 121 11.52 15.74 -11.71
N LEU A 122 11.55 14.58 -12.37
CA LEU A 122 10.33 13.82 -12.66
C LEU A 122 9.69 13.29 -11.38
N LEU A 123 10.51 12.88 -10.41
CA LEU A 123 10.03 12.45 -9.10
C LEU A 123 9.39 13.60 -8.31
N HIS A 124 9.98 14.80 -8.33
CA HIS A 124 9.37 15.97 -7.69
C HIS A 124 8.04 16.33 -8.33
N PHE A 125 7.93 16.23 -9.66
CA PHE A 125 6.67 16.44 -10.37
C PHE A 125 5.60 15.40 -9.98
N GLN A 126 5.97 14.13 -9.87
CA GLN A 126 5.07 13.05 -9.42
C GLN A 126 4.57 13.28 -7.99
N LEU A 127 5.47 13.66 -7.08
CA LEU A 127 5.11 13.96 -5.68
C LEU A 127 4.24 15.23 -5.59
N LEU A 128 4.56 16.26 -6.37
CA LEU A 128 3.77 17.48 -6.44
C LEU A 128 2.36 17.17 -6.95
N PHE A 129 2.24 16.39 -8.04
CA PHE A 129 0.95 15.95 -8.55
C PHE A 129 0.18 15.14 -7.50
N ALA A 130 0.81 14.15 -6.87
CA ALA A 130 0.16 13.32 -5.86
C ALA A 130 -0.36 14.16 -4.68
N THR A 131 0.42 15.17 -4.26
CA THR A 131 0.05 16.11 -3.17
C THR A 131 -1.09 17.04 -3.59
N LEU A 132 -1.00 17.64 -4.77
CA LEU A 132 -2.03 18.57 -5.27
C LEU A 132 -3.34 17.84 -5.56
N PHE A 133 -3.28 16.64 -6.13
CA PHE A 133 -4.46 15.82 -6.38
C PHE A 133 -5.14 15.41 -5.06
N SER A 134 -4.38 14.91 -4.10
CA SER A 134 -4.92 14.52 -2.79
C SER A 134 -5.49 15.71 -2.00
N LEU A 135 -4.81 16.87 -2.03
CA LEU A 135 -5.32 18.11 -1.43
C LEU A 135 -6.60 18.58 -2.14
N GLY A 136 -6.59 18.60 -3.48
CA GLY A 136 -7.73 19.01 -4.30
C GLY A 136 -8.96 18.13 -4.06
N ALA A 137 -8.79 16.80 -4.05
CA ALA A 137 -9.85 15.86 -3.74
C ALA A 137 -10.41 16.07 -2.33
N THR A 138 -9.53 16.24 -1.34
CA THR A 138 -9.93 16.45 0.07
C THR A 138 -10.69 17.77 0.25
N VAL A 139 -10.22 18.87 -0.35
CA VAL A 139 -10.89 20.18 -0.30
C VAL A 139 -12.23 20.14 -1.03
N PHE A 140 -12.29 19.48 -2.19
CA PHE A 140 -13.53 19.34 -2.95
C PHE A 140 -14.60 18.55 -2.17
N LEU A 141 -14.20 17.46 -1.52
CA LEU A 141 -15.09 16.67 -0.67
C LEU A 141 -15.52 17.46 0.58
N SER A 142 -14.61 18.24 1.16
CA SER A 142 -14.88 19.08 2.33
C SER A 142 -15.92 20.15 2.06
N LYS A 143 -15.80 20.87 0.93
CA LYS A 143 -16.74 21.94 0.56
C LYS A 143 -18.17 21.45 0.33
N ARG A 144 -18.35 20.16 0.08
CA ARG A 144 -19.67 19.55 -0.14
C ARG A 144 -20.21 18.79 1.07
N GLU A 145 -19.59 18.94 2.25
CA GLU A 145 -19.94 18.20 3.48
C GLU A 145 -19.99 16.67 3.25
N ASN A 146 -19.25 16.18 2.26
CA ASN A 146 -19.34 14.82 1.77
C ASN A 146 -18.19 13.94 2.23
N ILE A 147 -17.46 14.36 3.27
CA ILE A 147 -16.30 13.62 3.74
C ILE A 147 -16.73 12.41 4.54
N SER A 148 -15.99 11.31 4.34
CA SER A 148 -16.17 10.11 5.13
C SER A 148 -15.91 10.41 6.60
N TYR A 149 -16.90 10.19 7.43
CA TYR A 149 -16.77 10.28 8.89
C TYR A 149 -17.02 8.92 9.51
N PHE A 150 -16.41 8.65 10.65
CA PHE A 150 -16.64 7.40 11.34
C PHE A 150 -17.96 7.47 12.12
N ASN A 151 -18.90 6.59 11.81
CA ASN A 151 -20.14 6.49 12.55
C ASN A 151 -19.98 5.50 13.71
N HIS A 152 -19.99 6.05 14.93
CA HIS A 152 -19.83 5.29 16.16
C HIS A 152 -20.92 4.21 16.35
N SER A 153 -22.18 4.54 16.06
CA SER A 153 -23.31 3.62 16.23
C SER A 153 -23.21 2.37 15.36
N LEU A 154 -22.66 2.52 14.15
CA LEU A 154 -22.50 1.47 13.14
C LEU A 154 -21.10 0.83 13.15
N MET A 155 -20.17 1.35 13.95
CA MET A 155 -18.76 0.94 13.98
C MET A 155 -18.10 0.91 12.59
N ALA A 156 -18.47 1.87 11.73
CA ALA A 156 -18.05 1.89 10.34
C ALA A 156 -17.83 3.32 9.81
N TRP A 157 -16.86 3.47 8.91
CA TRP A 157 -16.71 4.67 8.08
C TRP A 157 -17.94 4.85 7.20
N ARG A 158 -18.67 5.95 7.41
CA ARG A 158 -19.79 6.32 6.55
C ARG A 158 -19.23 7.03 5.32
N VAL A 159 -19.04 6.26 4.25
CA VAL A 159 -18.60 6.79 2.96
C VAL A 159 -19.79 7.49 2.30
N ASN A 160 -19.61 8.77 1.95
CA ASN A 160 -20.64 9.51 1.24
C ASN A 160 -20.64 9.10 -0.25
N LYS A 161 -21.79 9.22 -0.93
CA LYS A 161 -21.93 8.86 -2.35
C LYS A 161 -20.88 9.55 -3.22
N MET A 162 -20.63 10.83 -2.99
CA MET A 162 -19.66 11.61 -3.79
C MET A 162 -18.21 11.18 -3.56
N ASP A 163 -17.82 10.89 -2.31
CA ASP A 163 -16.49 10.33 -1.99
C ASP A 163 -16.28 8.97 -2.69
N TRP A 164 -17.31 8.12 -2.65
CA TRP A 164 -17.28 6.84 -3.35
C TRP A 164 -17.18 6.99 -4.87
N TYR A 165 -17.96 7.89 -5.50
CA TYR A 165 -17.89 8.11 -6.94
C TYR A 165 -16.52 8.65 -7.38
N ILE A 166 -15.92 9.56 -6.62
CA ILE A 166 -14.57 10.07 -6.94
C ILE A 166 -13.53 8.96 -6.80
N THR A 167 -13.61 8.19 -5.70
CA THR A 167 -12.70 7.07 -5.46
C THR A 167 -12.83 6.02 -6.55
N CYS A 168 -14.04 5.54 -6.85
CA CYS A 168 -14.30 4.57 -7.91
C CYS A 168 -13.98 5.11 -9.31
N GLY A 169 -14.24 6.39 -9.58
CA GLY A 169 -13.87 7.03 -10.83
C GLY A 169 -12.36 7.03 -11.05
N PHE A 170 -11.59 7.41 -10.02
CA PHE A 170 -10.13 7.35 -10.07
C PHE A 170 -9.62 5.91 -10.17
N SER A 171 -10.18 4.99 -9.39
CA SER A 171 -9.86 3.55 -9.48
C SER A 171 -10.15 2.97 -10.86
N ALA A 172 -11.23 3.39 -11.52
CA ALA A 172 -11.58 2.96 -12.88
C ALA A 172 -10.61 3.53 -13.91
N VAL A 173 -10.22 4.81 -13.80
CA VAL A 173 -9.19 5.42 -14.66
C VAL A 173 -7.85 4.72 -14.45
N PHE A 174 -7.47 4.44 -13.19
CA PHE A 174 -6.26 3.69 -12.88
C PHE A 174 -6.33 2.28 -13.51
N ALA A 175 -7.39 1.52 -13.29
CA ALA A 175 -7.60 0.21 -13.89
C ALA A 175 -7.54 0.26 -15.43
N PHE A 176 -8.15 1.26 -16.06
CA PHE A 176 -8.11 1.43 -17.51
C PHE A 176 -6.67 1.65 -18.00
N ILE A 177 -5.92 2.55 -17.36
CA ILE A 177 -4.51 2.80 -17.71
C ILE A 177 -3.67 1.53 -17.51
N LEU A 178 -3.90 0.79 -16.42
CA LEU A 178 -3.24 -0.50 -16.18
C LEU A 178 -3.54 -1.49 -17.31
N ILE A 179 -4.80 -1.64 -17.71
CA ILE A 179 -5.19 -2.58 -18.76
C ILE A 179 -4.58 -2.16 -20.09
N VAL A 180 -4.76 -0.89 -20.49
CA VAL A 180 -4.29 -0.38 -21.79
C VAL A 180 -2.77 -0.49 -21.92
N LEU A 181 -2.02 -0.15 -20.88
CA LEU A 181 -0.56 -0.23 -20.90
C LEU A 181 -0.03 -1.65 -20.73
N ASN A 182 -0.76 -2.57 -20.11
CA ASN A 182 -0.31 -3.97 -20.00
C ASN A 182 -0.78 -4.85 -21.16
N LEU A 183 -1.83 -4.47 -21.91
CA LEU A 183 -2.37 -5.27 -23.01
C LEU A 183 -1.30 -5.61 -24.08
N PRO A 184 -0.47 -4.65 -24.55
CA PRO A 184 0.56 -4.94 -25.54
C PRO A 184 1.63 -5.88 -24.98
N THR A 185 2.05 -5.67 -23.73
CA THR A 185 3.02 -6.53 -23.03
C THR A 185 2.52 -7.96 -22.93
N MET A 186 1.27 -8.12 -22.47
CA MET A 186 0.64 -9.42 -22.28
C MET A 186 0.44 -10.15 -23.62
N ARG A 187 0.07 -9.42 -24.69
CA ARG A 187 -0.04 -10.00 -26.04
C ARG A 187 1.30 -10.47 -26.58
N LEU A 188 2.35 -9.64 -26.48
CA LEU A 188 3.71 -10.00 -26.89
C LEU A 188 4.23 -11.21 -26.10
N MET A 189 3.96 -11.26 -24.79
CA MET A 189 4.41 -12.35 -23.92
C MET A 189 3.63 -13.66 -24.16
N LEU A 190 2.32 -13.60 -24.43
CA LEU A 190 1.53 -14.77 -24.81
C LEU A 190 1.92 -15.33 -26.18
N ALA A 191 2.17 -14.44 -27.16
CA ALA A 191 2.64 -14.83 -28.48
C ALA A 191 4.01 -15.54 -28.42
N ARG A 192 4.92 -15.08 -27.54
CA ARG A 192 6.21 -15.72 -27.32
C ARG A 192 6.10 -17.06 -26.58
N LYS A 193 5.27 -17.15 -25.55
CA LYS A 193 5.02 -18.43 -24.86
C LYS A 193 4.41 -19.49 -25.80
N ALA A 194 3.58 -19.07 -26.75
CA ALA A 194 3.05 -19.96 -27.78
C ALA A 194 4.13 -20.46 -28.74
N LEU A 195 5.19 -19.67 -28.96
CA LEU A 195 6.34 -20.05 -29.78
C LEU A 195 7.27 -21.03 -29.05
N ASP A 196 7.51 -20.82 -27.75
CA ASP A 196 8.34 -21.71 -26.91
C ASP A 196 7.74 -23.12 -26.79
N ASN A 197 6.41 -23.25 -26.75
CA ASN A 197 5.75 -24.56 -26.75
C ASN A 197 5.91 -25.34 -28.07
N VAL A 198 6.39 -24.70 -29.13
CA VAL A 198 6.56 -25.30 -30.47
C VAL A 198 8.03 -25.62 -30.75
N VAL A 199 8.97 -25.02 -30.03
CA VAL A 199 10.41 -25.20 -30.24
C VAL A 199 11.05 -25.59 -28.90
N ASP A 200 11.44 -26.86 -28.76
CA ASP A 200 12.28 -27.34 -27.65
C ASP A 200 13.65 -26.65 -27.76
N LEU A 201 13.81 -25.52 -27.08
CA LEU A 201 15.07 -24.77 -27.02
C LEU A 201 15.91 -25.29 -25.83
N ASP A 202 17.18 -25.60 -26.10
CA ASP A 202 18.16 -26.12 -25.13
C ASP A 202 18.42 -25.18 -23.93
N ASP A 203 18.81 -25.77 -22.80
CA ASP A 203 18.89 -25.26 -21.42
C ASP A 203 19.72 -23.96 -21.15
N ASP A 204 20.42 -23.38 -22.12
CA ASP A 204 21.17 -22.11 -21.96
C ASP A 204 20.27 -20.89 -22.24
N ASP A 205 19.18 -20.81 -21.48
CA ASP A 205 17.94 -20.17 -21.87
C ASP A 205 17.92 -18.64 -21.56
N PRO A 206 18.14 -17.74 -22.55
CA PRO A 206 17.95 -16.28 -22.36
C PRO A 206 16.50 -15.92 -21.98
N PHE A 207 15.60 -16.89 -22.09
CA PHE A 207 14.17 -16.82 -21.79
C PHE A 207 13.85 -16.93 -20.29
N SER A 208 14.78 -17.42 -19.46
CA SER A 208 14.62 -17.50 -18.00
C SER A 208 14.40 -16.11 -17.35
N HIS A 209 15.13 -15.09 -17.81
CA HIS A 209 14.96 -13.70 -17.39
C HIS A 209 13.58 -13.14 -17.74
N TRP A 210 13.06 -13.48 -18.92
CA TRP A 210 11.74 -13.06 -19.41
C TRP A 210 10.61 -13.75 -18.65
N ARG A 211 10.73 -15.06 -18.39
CA ARG A 211 9.77 -15.83 -17.58
C ARG A 211 9.66 -15.27 -16.15
N ASN A 212 10.79 -14.94 -15.54
CA ASN A 212 10.81 -14.32 -14.20
C ASN A 212 10.18 -12.92 -14.21
N SER A 213 10.40 -12.14 -15.27
CA SER A 213 9.79 -10.81 -15.45
C SER A 213 8.27 -10.90 -15.62
N PHE A 214 7.76 -11.90 -16.35
CA PHE A 214 6.32 -12.13 -16.52
C PHE A 214 5.62 -12.52 -15.21
N HIS A 215 6.18 -13.48 -14.47
CA HIS A 215 5.63 -13.87 -13.16
C HIS A 215 5.71 -12.73 -12.14
N SER A 216 6.75 -11.88 -12.23
CA SER A 216 6.81 -10.64 -11.46
C SER A 216 5.66 -9.71 -11.83
N LEU A 217 5.45 -9.42 -13.12
CA LEU A 217 4.39 -8.53 -13.60
C LEU A 217 3.00 -8.98 -13.15
N ILE A 218 2.68 -10.27 -13.28
CA ILE A 218 1.38 -10.82 -12.84
C ILE A 218 1.19 -10.64 -11.33
N ARG A 219 2.19 -10.95 -10.51
CA ARG A 219 2.10 -10.77 -9.04
C ARG A 219 1.82 -9.32 -8.66
N HIS A 220 2.47 -8.38 -9.33
CA HIS A 220 2.24 -6.95 -9.11
C HIS A 220 0.85 -6.51 -9.58
N LEU A 221 0.37 -6.98 -10.74
CA LEU A 221 -0.97 -6.68 -11.24
C LEU A 221 -2.07 -7.21 -10.30
N VAL A 222 -1.90 -8.42 -9.78
CA VAL A 222 -2.83 -8.98 -8.79
C VAL A 222 -2.81 -8.13 -7.52
N ALA A 223 -1.63 -7.72 -7.05
CA ALA A 223 -1.52 -6.86 -5.88
C ALA A 223 -2.16 -5.48 -6.09
N ASP A 224 -1.96 -4.85 -7.24
CA ASP A 224 -2.58 -3.56 -7.56
C ASP A 224 -4.10 -3.68 -7.71
N SER A 225 -4.60 -4.79 -8.27
CA SER A 225 -6.03 -5.09 -8.36
C SER A 225 -6.66 -5.23 -6.97
N ILE A 226 -5.99 -5.92 -6.04
CA ILE A 226 -6.45 -6.03 -4.64
C ILE A 226 -6.52 -4.65 -4.00
N LEU A 227 -5.53 -3.78 -4.22
CA LEU A 227 -5.56 -2.42 -3.71
C LEU A 227 -6.76 -1.63 -4.23
N LEU A 228 -7.02 -1.69 -5.54
CA LEU A 228 -8.16 -1.02 -6.17
C LEU A 228 -9.49 -1.47 -5.58
N VAL A 229 -9.64 -2.79 -5.34
CA VAL A 229 -10.81 -3.37 -4.69
C VAL A 229 -10.94 -2.85 -3.26
N LEU A 230 -9.86 -2.83 -2.48
CA LEU A 230 -9.85 -2.32 -1.11
C LEU A 230 -10.30 -0.84 -1.04
N PHE A 231 -9.84 -0.01 -1.98
CA PHE A 231 -10.23 1.41 -2.07
C PHE A 231 -11.70 1.61 -2.44
N CYS A 232 -12.27 0.72 -3.24
CA CYS A 232 -13.69 0.77 -3.62
C CYS A 232 -14.65 0.33 -2.49
N PHE A 233 -14.12 -0.25 -1.40
CA PHE A 233 -14.89 -0.62 -0.21
C PHE A 233 -14.71 0.39 0.95
N PRO A 234 -15.71 0.58 1.83
CA PRO A 234 -17.07 0.04 1.78
C PRO A 234 -17.99 0.86 0.87
N LEU A 235 -19.02 0.20 0.32
CA LEU A 235 -20.10 0.88 -0.41
C LEU A 235 -20.83 1.89 0.49
N PRO A 236 -21.28 3.04 -0.05
CA PRO A 236 -22.21 3.91 0.64
C PRO A 236 -23.45 3.12 1.08
N ILE A 237 -23.93 3.35 2.32
CA ILE A 237 -25.11 2.69 2.90
C ILE A 237 -26.37 2.83 2.01
N SER A 238 -26.42 3.93 1.25
CA SER A 238 -27.51 4.22 0.31
C SER A 238 -27.45 3.40 -1.00
N LEU A 239 -26.31 2.78 -1.30
CA LEU A 239 -26.09 1.90 -2.45
C LEU A 239 -26.03 0.42 -2.04
N SER A 240 -25.87 0.11 -0.75
CA SER A 240 -25.79 -1.26 -0.24
C SER A 240 -27.14 -1.99 -0.20
N GLY A 241 -28.23 -1.37 -0.67
CA GLY A 241 -29.57 -1.94 -0.67
C GLY A 241 -30.16 -2.18 0.72
N ASN A 242 -29.44 -1.79 1.78
CA ASN A 242 -29.81 -2.03 3.18
C ASN A 242 -29.79 -0.71 3.96
N PRO A 243 -30.87 0.11 3.84
CA PRO A 243 -30.91 1.48 4.37
C PRO A 243 -30.83 1.57 5.89
N GLU A 244 -31.06 0.45 6.60
CA GLU A 244 -31.00 0.37 8.06
C GLU A 244 -29.59 0.13 8.62
N GLY A 245 -28.58 -0.11 7.78
CA GLY A 245 -27.18 -0.25 8.23
C GLY A 245 -26.91 -1.49 9.09
N THR A 246 -27.77 -2.51 9.03
CA THR A 246 -27.74 -3.72 9.88
C THR A 246 -26.93 -4.88 9.30
N SER A 247 -25.99 -4.64 8.38
CA SER A 247 -25.11 -5.73 7.92
C SER A 247 -23.96 -5.95 8.92
N SER A 248 -23.85 -7.18 9.42
CA SER A 248 -22.75 -7.62 10.30
C SER A 248 -21.36 -7.46 9.67
N LEU A 249 -21.29 -7.25 8.36
CA LEU A 249 -20.07 -7.06 7.57
C LEU A 249 -19.55 -5.61 7.56
N LEU A 250 -20.38 -4.61 7.88
CA LEU A 250 -19.99 -3.18 7.86
C LEU A 250 -18.73 -2.87 8.70
N PRO A 251 -18.61 -3.35 9.95
CA PRO A 251 -17.41 -3.09 10.76
C PRO A 251 -16.17 -3.77 10.17
N ALA A 252 -16.30 -4.99 9.65
CA ALA A 252 -15.20 -5.73 9.02
C ALA A 252 -14.71 -5.05 7.74
N LEU A 253 -15.62 -4.58 6.88
CA LEU A 253 -15.28 -3.84 5.67
C LEU A 253 -14.67 -2.47 5.98
N SER A 254 -15.14 -1.80 7.03
CA SER A 254 -14.56 -0.55 7.51
C SER A 254 -13.13 -0.74 8.02
N LEU A 255 -12.88 -1.81 8.77
CA LEU A 255 -11.55 -2.19 9.25
C LEU A 255 -10.62 -2.57 8.10
N LEU A 256 -11.15 -3.29 7.11
CA LEU A 256 -10.42 -3.66 5.90
C LEU A 256 -10.06 -2.44 5.05
N ARG A 257 -10.93 -1.43 4.93
CA ARG A 257 -10.57 -0.16 4.27
C ARG A 257 -9.49 0.58 5.07
N SER A 258 -9.68 0.76 6.37
CA SER A 258 -8.79 1.61 7.16
C SER A 258 -7.37 1.07 7.26
N ILE A 259 -7.26 -0.22 7.57
CA ILE A 259 -5.98 -0.90 7.76
C ILE A 259 -5.46 -1.42 6.42
N GLY A 260 -6.31 -2.08 5.63
CA GLY A 260 -5.92 -2.70 4.37
C GLY A 260 -5.46 -1.69 3.32
N CYS A 261 -6.18 -0.59 3.09
CA CYS A 261 -5.76 0.39 2.07
C CYS A 261 -4.42 1.05 2.41
N SER A 262 -4.13 1.22 3.71
CA SER A 262 -2.90 1.83 4.19
C SER A 262 -1.74 0.83 4.21
N LEU A 263 -1.97 -0.42 4.62
CA LEU A 263 -0.91 -1.42 4.78
C LEU A 263 -0.58 -2.16 3.47
N TRP A 264 -1.57 -2.40 2.62
CA TRP A 264 -1.43 -3.25 1.43
C TRP A 264 -0.36 -2.77 0.42
N PRO A 265 -0.20 -1.46 0.13
CA PRO A 265 0.86 -1.00 -0.78
C PRO A 265 2.28 -1.32 -0.28
N VAL A 266 2.46 -1.30 1.04
CA VAL A 266 3.73 -1.65 1.69
C VAL A 266 3.95 -3.15 1.61
N LEU A 267 2.96 -3.95 2.02
CA LEU A 267 3.05 -5.42 1.98
C LEU A 267 3.24 -5.97 0.57
N SER A 268 2.49 -5.45 -0.41
CA SER A 268 2.60 -5.87 -1.81
C SER A 268 4.00 -5.60 -2.38
N THR A 269 4.58 -4.44 -2.07
CA THR A 269 5.93 -4.09 -2.53
C THR A 269 7.01 -4.93 -1.85
N VAL A 270 6.86 -5.23 -0.56
CA VAL A 270 7.77 -6.16 0.16
C VAL A 270 7.63 -7.58 -0.36
N TYR A 271 6.41 -8.07 -0.57
CA TYR A 271 6.16 -9.43 -1.09
C TYR A 271 6.72 -9.62 -2.51
N CYS A 272 6.59 -8.60 -3.35
CA CYS A 272 7.04 -8.67 -4.73
C CYS A 272 8.53 -8.39 -4.93
N SER A 273 9.23 -7.85 -3.92
CA SER A 273 10.65 -7.50 -4.00
C SER A 273 11.51 -8.39 -3.10
N ASN A 274 12.20 -9.38 -3.70
CA ASN A 274 13.08 -10.29 -2.97
C ASN A 274 14.17 -9.53 -2.17
N THR A 275 14.78 -8.50 -2.74
CA THR A 275 15.81 -7.70 -2.08
C THR A 275 15.33 -7.03 -0.80
N LEU A 276 14.20 -6.31 -0.86
CA LEU A 276 13.57 -5.68 0.30
C LEU A 276 13.17 -6.73 1.34
N ARG A 277 12.58 -7.84 0.91
CA ARG A 277 12.21 -8.95 1.80
C ARG A 277 13.42 -9.48 2.56
N ASP A 278 14.50 -9.77 1.86
CA ASP A 278 15.70 -10.36 2.44
C ASP A 278 16.40 -9.36 3.38
N SER A 279 16.43 -8.06 3.03
CA SER A 279 16.94 -7.00 3.92
C SER A 279 16.09 -6.81 5.19
N ILE A 280 14.76 -6.89 5.07
CA ILE A 280 13.85 -6.81 6.23
C ILE A 280 14.07 -8.02 7.14
N ILE A 281 14.13 -9.24 6.57
CA ILE A 281 14.37 -10.48 7.31
C ILE A 281 15.72 -10.42 8.02
N GLN A 282 16.79 -9.99 7.33
CA GLN A 282 18.12 -9.84 7.90
C GLN A 282 18.11 -8.87 9.09
N ARG A 283 17.41 -7.74 8.98
CA ARG A 283 17.30 -6.76 10.07
C ARG A 283 16.51 -7.32 11.25
N PHE A 284 15.44 -8.09 11.03
CA PHE A 284 14.76 -8.80 12.11
C PHE A 284 15.69 -9.77 12.82
N TYR A 285 16.53 -10.52 12.09
CA TYR A 285 17.54 -11.38 12.68
C TYR A 285 18.60 -10.60 13.48
N THR A 286 19.05 -9.44 12.99
CA THR A 286 20.01 -8.58 13.72
C THR A 286 19.40 -7.98 15.00
N ILE A 287 18.13 -7.58 14.97
CA ILE A 287 17.41 -7.09 16.16
C ILE A 287 17.20 -8.24 17.16
N GLN A 288 16.96 -9.47 16.69
CA GLN A 288 16.85 -10.63 17.57
C GLN A 288 18.21 -11.03 18.18
N SER A 289 19.29 -11.01 17.40
CA SER A 289 20.63 -11.36 17.88
C SER A 289 21.23 -10.31 18.83
N SER A 290 20.89 -9.03 18.64
CA SER A 290 21.21 -7.98 19.62
C SER A 290 20.38 -8.08 20.91
N ARG A 291 19.19 -8.69 20.87
CA ARG A 291 18.42 -8.99 22.08
C ARG A 291 18.94 -10.22 22.83
N SER A 292 19.44 -11.25 22.14
CA SER A 292 20.02 -12.44 22.78
C SER A 292 21.35 -12.16 23.50
N THR A 293 22.10 -11.15 23.06
CA THR A 293 23.32 -10.67 23.73
C THR A 293 23.03 -9.88 25.01
N ILE A 294 21.85 -9.28 25.14
CA ILE A 294 21.41 -8.57 26.36
C ILE A 294 20.91 -9.57 27.43
N THR A 295 20.44 -10.75 27.05
CA THR A 295 19.96 -11.79 27.98
C THR A 295 21.01 -12.84 28.38
N GLY A 296 22.29 -12.64 28.04
CA GLY A 296 23.39 -13.51 28.51
C GLY A 296 23.35 -14.96 28.02
N ALA A 297 22.66 -15.24 26.92
CA ALA A 297 22.66 -16.58 26.32
C ALA A 297 23.74 -16.64 25.20
N PRO A 298 24.64 -17.62 25.20
CA PRO A 298 25.67 -17.74 24.17
C PRO A 298 25.02 -17.98 22.79
N PRO A 299 25.59 -17.41 21.71
CA PRO A 299 25.05 -17.60 20.37
C PRO A 299 25.18 -19.07 19.95
N ALA A 300 24.07 -19.70 19.59
CA ALA A 300 24.07 -20.99 18.92
C ALA A 300 24.68 -20.81 17.52
N HIS A 301 25.89 -21.30 17.33
CA HIS A 301 26.50 -21.46 16.02
C HIS A 301 25.68 -22.47 15.20
N HIS A 302 24.87 -21.96 14.26
CA HIS A 302 24.44 -22.75 13.11
C HIS A 302 25.23 -22.28 11.88
N SER A 303 26.20 -23.11 11.50
CA SER A 303 26.90 -23.03 10.22
C SER A 303 25.95 -23.41 9.10
N HIS A 304 25.47 -22.42 8.35
CA HIS A 304 24.99 -22.65 6.99
C HIS A 304 25.65 -21.67 6.02
N GLY A 305 26.63 -22.21 5.28
CA GLY A 305 26.82 -22.01 3.85
C GLY A 305 26.87 -20.57 3.31
N GLY A 306 28.08 -20.03 3.24
CA GLY A 306 28.63 -19.40 2.02
C GLY A 306 27.86 -18.25 1.39
N VAL A 307 27.99 -17.04 1.94
CA VAL A 307 27.89 -15.81 1.13
C VAL A 307 29.28 -15.52 0.59
N LYS A 308 29.50 -15.75 -0.71
CA LYS A 308 30.68 -15.23 -1.41
C LYS A 308 30.60 -13.70 -1.40
N MET A 309 31.48 -13.07 -0.64
CA MET A 309 31.81 -11.66 -0.82
C MET A 309 32.47 -11.50 -2.19
N PHE A 310 31.81 -10.75 -3.09
CA PHE A 310 32.51 -10.14 -4.21
C PHE A 310 33.18 -8.87 -3.68
N GLY A 311 34.50 -8.97 -3.48
CA GLY A 311 35.40 -7.83 -3.43
C GLY A 311 35.82 -7.43 -4.85
N VAL A 312 36.29 -6.18 -4.93
CA VAL A 312 36.98 -5.50 -6.05
C VAL A 312 37.81 -6.43 -6.93
#